data_AF-A0A7C1TRT8-F1
#
_entry.id   AF-A0A7C1TRT8-F1
#
_cell.length_a   1.000
_cell.length_b   1.000
_cell.length_c   1.000
_cell.angle_alpha   90.00
_cell.angle_beta   90.00
_cell.angle_gamma   90.00
#
_symmetry.space_group_name_H-M   'P 1'
#
loop_
_entity.id
_entity.type
_entity.pdbx_description
1 polymer ?
#
loop_
_entity_poly.entity_id
_entity_poly.type
_entity_poly.pdbx_seq_one_letter_code
_entity_poly.pdbx_strand_id
1 'polypeptide(L)'
;MNELMKVFGQTGGAQRFDEIKITIASPERIRSWSFGEIKKPETINYRTFKPERDGLFCARIFGPTKDYECLCGKYKRMKYKGITCEKCGVEVTLQKVRRERMGHIELASPVAHIWFMKSLPSRIGLLIDMTLKDLERVLYFENYVVVEPGLTPLKLHELLNDDQYQRAVDEYGVDSFSVGIGAEAIRGMLAAIDLEEELENLRIDFKATKSEAKRKKLVKRLKLVESFIQSGARPEWMILEVIPVIPPELRPLVPLDGGRFATSDLNDLYRRAINRNNRLKRLIELHAPEIIVRNEKRMLQEAVDALFDNGRRGRSITGANKRPLKSLSDMLKGKQGRFRQNLLGKRVDYSGRSVIVVGPELMLHQCGLPKKMALELFKPFIYSKLELYGMATTIKAAKRMLEKERPEVWDILEEVIREHPVMLNRAPTLHRLGIQAFEPVLIEGKAIQLHPLVCAAFNADFDGDQMAVHVPLSLEAQLEVRVLMMSTNNILSPSNGKPIIVPSQDIVLGLYYLTMDREDAPGEGMAFVDVGEIQHALDASAVTLHTKIKARYHTVDKKNKPVTL
;
A
#
# COMPACT_ATOMS: atom_id res chain seq x y z
N MET A 1 42.55 4.90 9.61
CA MET A 1 41.48 5.54 8.81
C MET A 1 40.05 5.25 9.30
N ASN A 2 39.82 4.51 10.40
CA ASN A 2 38.47 4.16 10.88
C ASN A 2 37.92 5.05 12.02
N GLU A 3 38.72 5.95 12.61
CA GLU A 3 38.23 6.84 13.69
C GLU A 3 37.67 8.17 13.20
N LEU A 4 38.16 8.69 12.06
CA LEU A 4 37.60 9.89 11.41
C LEU A 4 36.20 9.67 10.83
N MET A 5 35.81 8.42 10.56
CA MET A 5 34.46 8.05 10.11
C MET A 5 33.40 8.10 11.21
N LYS A 6 33.77 8.21 12.50
CA LYS A 6 32.79 8.40 13.58
C LYS A 6 32.32 9.86 13.72
N VAL A 7 33.09 10.83 13.23
CA VAL A 7 32.77 12.27 13.34
C VAL A 7 31.78 12.72 12.26
N PHE A 8 31.90 12.18 11.06
CA PHE A 8 30.90 12.32 10.00
C PHE A 8 29.93 11.16 10.10
N GLY A 9 28.98 11.28 11.04
CA GLY A 9 27.92 10.30 11.23
C GLY A 9 27.43 9.79 9.88
N GLN A 10 27.58 8.48 9.67
CA GLN A 10 27.11 7.81 8.46
C GLN A 10 25.72 8.37 8.15
N THR A 11 25.58 9.02 7.00
CA THR A 11 24.26 9.17 6.38
C THR A 11 23.82 7.74 6.14
N GLY A 12 23.05 7.18 7.08
CA GLY A 12 22.60 5.81 7.01
C GLY A 12 21.91 5.63 5.67
N GLY A 13 22.60 4.99 4.72
CA GLY A 13 21.95 4.48 3.53
C GLY A 13 20.81 3.59 4.00
N ALA A 14 19.72 3.55 3.23
CA ALA A 14 18.64 2.62 3.52
C ALA A 14 19.27 1.22 3.70
N GLN A 15 19.22 0.67 4.92
CA GLN A 15 19.77 -0.64 5.20
C GLN A 15 19.06 -1.62 4.27
N ARG A 16 19.81 -2.19 3.32
CA ARG A 16 19.29 -3.22 2.43
C ARG A 16 19.09 -4.47 3.28
N PHE A 17 17.88 -4.99 3.28
CA PHE A 17 17.51 -6.19 4.00
C PHE A 17 16.96 -7.21 3.01
N ASP A 18 17.24 -8.48 3.23
CA ASP A 18 16.77 -9.58 2.38
C ASP A 18 15.56 -10.31 3.02
N GLU A 19 15.40 -10.17 4.34
CA GLU A 19 14.36 -10.86 5.12
C GLU A 19 13.53 -9.90 5.98
N ILE A 20 12.24 -10.20 6.13
CA ILE A 20 11.32 -9.49 7.04
C ILE A 20 10.78 -10.47 8.06
N LYS A 21 10.99 -10.17 9.35
CA LYS A 21 10.44 -10.93 10.48
C LYS A 21 9.37 -10.12 11.20
N ILE A 22 8.26 -10.78 11.57
CA ILE A 22 7.22 -10.22 12.43
C ILE A 22 7.19 -10.95 13.77
N THR A 23 7.15 -10.20 14.87
CA THR A 23 7.10 -10.74 16.24
C THR A 23 6.17 -9.90 17.10
N ILE A 24 5.66 -10.47 18.20
CA ILE A 24 4.96 -9.70 19.23
C ILE A 24 5.96 -8.73 19.87
N ALA A 25 5.54 -7.50 20.14
CA ALA A 25 6.39 -6.49 20.77
C ALA A 25 6.21 -6.53 22.29
N SER A 26 7.32 -6.65 23.02
CA SER A 26 7.32 -6.51 24.48
C SER A 26 7.10 -5.04 24.88
N PRO A 27 6.60 -4.75 26.10
CA PRO A 27 6.48 -3.39 26.61
C PRO A 27 7.80 -2.60 26.56
N GLU A 28 8.91 -3.26 26.90
CA GLU A 28 10.26 -2.68 26.83
C GLU A 28 10.66 -2.30 25.41
N ARG A 29 10.32 -3.16 24.43
CA ARG A 29 10.59 -2.89 23.01
C ARG A 29 9.73 -1.75 22.47
N ILE A 30 8.49 -1.61 22.96
CA ILE A 30 7.65 -0.45 22.61
C ILE A 30 8.25 0.85 23.17
N ARG A 31 8.78 0.81 24.40
CA ARG A 31 9.48 1.97 25.00
C ARG A 31 10.76 2.32 24.24
N SER A 32 11.52 1.34 23.75
CA SER A 32 12.75 1.60 22.99
C SER A 32 12.52 2.25 21.63
N TRP A 33 11.36 2.03 21.01
CA TRP A 33 10.95 2.75 19.78
C TRP A 33 10.51 4.19 20.05
N SER A 34 10.18 4.51 21.29
CA SER A 34 9.57 5.77 21.63
C SER A 34 10.59 6.86 21.93
N PHE A 35 10.33 8.05 21.40
CA PHE A 35 11.09 9.26 21.69
C PHE A 35 10.48 10.08 22.85
N GLY A 36 9.38 9.60 23.43
CA GLY A 36 8.74 10.25 24.58
C GLY A 36 7.30 9.81 24.83
N GLU A 37 6.88 9.96 26.08
CA GLU A 37 5.53 9.66 26.55
C GLU A 37 4.57 10.82 26.22
N ILE A 38 3.39 10.48 25.70
CA ILE A 38 2.29 11.44 25.48
C ILE A 38 1.38 11.42 26.69
N LYS A 39 1.35 12.55 27.40
CA LYS A 39 0.56 12.73 28.61
C LYS A 39 -0.75 13.45 28.36
N LYS A 40 -0.79 14.35 27.38
CA LYS A 40 -1.95 15.21 27.12
C LYS A 40 -2.70 14.79 25.85
N PRO A 41 -4.04 14.90 25.86
CA PRO A 41 -4.89 14.66 24.69
C PRO A 41 -4.82 15.77 23.63
N GLU A 42 -4.21 16.90 23.98
CA GLU A 42 -4.16 18.13 23.18
C GLU A 42 -3.34 17.92 21.90
N THR A 43 -3.71 18.62 20.83
CA THR A 43 -3.05 18.54 19.52
C THR A 43 -2.22 19.78 19.24
N ILE A 44 -2.89 20.87 18.89
CA ILE A 44 -2.30 22.17 18.60
C ILE A 44 -3.01 23.27 19.39
N ASN A 45 -2.30 24.35 19.64
CA ASN A 45 -2.86 25.53 20.24
C ASN A 45 -3.82 26.24 19.26
N TYR A 46 -5.03 26.55 19.69
CA TYR A 46 -6.06 27.14 18.82
C TYR A 46 -5.74 28.57 18.34
N ARG A 47 -4.89 29.33 19.04
CA ARG A 47 -4.50 30.70 18.65
C ARG A 47 -3.25 30.72 17.78
N THR A 48 -2.23 29.97 18.19
CA THR A 48 -0.90 30.03 17.57
C THR A 48 -0.66 28.93 16.53
N PHE A 49 -1.55 27.93 16.47
CA PHE A 49 -1.41 26.70 15.67
C PHE A 49 -0.10 25.94 15.92
N LYS A 50 0.61 26.25 17.01
CA LYS A 50 1.81 25.54 17.43
C LYS A 50 1.42 24.25 18.15
N PRO A 51 2.19 23.15 17.98
CA PRO A 51 1.96 21.93 18.73
C PRO A 51 2.07 22.14 20.24
N GLU A 52 1.13 21.53 20.98
CA GLU A 52 1.13 21.58 22.44
C GLU A 52 2.23 20.69 23.04
N ARG A 53 2.70 21.06 24.23
CA ARG A 53 3.71 20.30 24.96
C ARG A 53 3.09 19.00 25.51
N ASP A 54 3.76 17.88 25.27
CA ASP A 54 3.34 16.53 25.69
C ASP A 54 2.00 16.06 25.11
N GLY A 55 1.53 16.76 24.07
CA GLY A 55 0.35 16.38 23.29
C GLY A 55 0.66 15.47 22.11
N LEU A 56 -0.38 15.12 21.36
CA LEU A 56 -0.33 14.21 20.21
C LEU A 56 0.55 14.72 19.04
N PHE A 57 0.87 16.00 18.98
CA PHE A 57 1.71 16.58 17.92
C PHE A 57 3.02 17.17 18.45
N CYS A 58 3.37 16.89 19.72
CA CYS A 58 4.47 17.52 20.44
C CYS A 58 5.78 17.52 19.64
N ALA A 59 6.37 18.70 19.46
CA ALA A 59 7.64 18.84 18.73
C ALA A 59 8.84 18.26 19.48
N ARG A 60 8.77 18.14 20.81
CA ARG A 60 9.82 17.51 21.62
C ARG A 60 9.94 16.01 21.33
N ILE A 61 8.79 15.33 21.23
CA ILE A 61 8.71 13.88 21.03
C ILE A 61 8.96 13.54 19.55
N PHE A 62 8.23 14.20 18.64
CA PHE A 62 8.22 13.82 17.23
C PHE A 62 9.26 14.56 16.39
N GLY A 63 9.82 15.67 16.86
CA GLY A 63 10.78 16.50 16.12
C GLY A 63 10.21 17.85 15.65
N PRO A 64 11.03 18.67 14.96
CA PRO A 64 10.69 20.07 14.65
C PRO A 64 9.67 20.20 13.51
N THR A 65 8.83 21.25 13.55
CA THR A 65 7.81 21.52 12.52
C THR A 65 8.38 22.17 11.25
N LYS A 66 9.62 22.68 11.31
CA LYS A 66 10.33 23.31 10.20
C LYS A 66 11.76 22.79 10.18
N ASP A 67 12.35 22.71 9.00
CA ASP A 67 13.72 22.23 8.83
C ASP A 67 14.73 23.11 9.56
N TYR A 68 15.57 22.50 10.39
CA TYR A 68 16.64 23.15 11.13
C TYR A 68 16.18 24.36 11.98
N GLU A 69 14.97 24.29 12.52
CA GLU A 69 14.41 25.33 13.40
C GLU A 69 13.70 24.70 14.61
N CYS A 70 14.06 25.15 15.82
CA CYS A 70 13.37 24.74 17.04
C CYS A 70 12.00 25.44 17.17
N LEU A 71 11.06 24.86 17.93
CA LEU A 71 9.68 25.38 18.05
C LEU A 71 9.59 26.83 18.57
N CYS A 72 10.48 27.22 19.48
CA CYS A 72 10.49 28.59 20.03
C CYS A 72 11.22 29.60 19.15
N GLY A 73 11.98 29.15 18.14
CA GLY A 73 12.77 30.01 17.26
C GLY A 73 14.09 30.53 17.84
N LYS A 74 14.52 30.10 19.04
CA LYS A 74 15.85 30.46 19.62
C LYS A 74 16.99 29.98 18.72
N TYR A 75 16.95 28.72 18.30
CA TYR A 75 17.90 28.12 17.39
C TYR A 75 17.28 27.97 16.00
N LYS A 76 17.91 28.61 15.01
CA LYS A 76 17.52 28.59 13.60
C LYS A 76 18.75 28.40 12.71
N ARG A 77 18.54 27.81 11.53
CA ARG A 77 19.55 27.49 10.50
C ARG A 77 20.37 26.25 10.84
N MET A 78 21.00 25.72 9.80
CA MET A 78 21.73 24.45 9.81
C MET A 78 22.93 24.41 10.78
N LYS A 79 23.46 25.58 11.19
CA LYS A 79 24.59 25.66 12.15
C LYS A 79 24.31 25.03 13.53
N TYR A 80 23.04 24.95 13.93
CA TYR A 80 22.65 24.37 15.22
C TYR A 80 22.13 22.93 15.08
N LYS A 81 22.41 22.26 13.95
CA LYS A 81 21.97 20.87 13.71
C LYS A 81 22.42 19.96 14.85
N GLY A 82 21.48 19.17 15.39
CA GLY A 82 21.73 18.22 16.48
C GLY A 82 21.71 18.83 17.89
N ILE A 83 21.54 20.15 18.02
CA ILE A 83 21.41 20.79 19.34
C ILE A 83 19.95 20.71 19.81
N THR A 84 19.75 20.26 21.04
CA THR A 84 18.45 20.27 21.72
C THR A 84 18.24 21.62 22.40
N CYS A 85 17.12 22.28 22.08
CA CYS A 85 16.84 23.60 22.64
C CYS A 85 16.50 23.55 24.13
N GLU A 86 17.21 24.29 24.98
CA GLU A 86 16.93 24.38 26.43
C GLU A 86 15.51 24.90 26.76
N LYS A 87 14.96 25.80 25.93
CA LYS A 87 13.65 26.42 26.19
C LYS A 87 12.48 25.49 25.86
N CYS A 88 12.52 24.82 24.71
CA CYS A 88 11.40 24.00 24.22
C CYS A 88 11.68 22.49 24.19
N GLY A 89 12.92 22.06 24.45
CA GLY A 89 13.34 20.65 24.38
C GLY A 89 13.34 20.05 22.99
N VAL A 90 13.19 20.87 21.93
CA VAL A 90 13.13 20.38 20.54
C VAL A 90 14.53 20.32 19.96
N GLU A 91 14.87 19.16 19.42
CA GLU A 91 16.09 18.92 18.66
C GLU A 91 16.01 19.60 17.29
N VAL A 92 17.09 20.29 16.90
CA VAL A 92 17.17 20.97 15.59
C VAL A 92 17.61 19.97 14.53
N THR A 93 16.63 19.40 13.82
CA THR A 93 16.82 18.43 12.72
C THR A 93 15.94 18.77 11.52
N LEU A 94 15.93 17.89 10.51
CA LEU A 94 14.93 17.93 9.43
C LEU A 94 13.54 17.61 9.97
N GLN A 95 12.50 18.19 9.36
CA GLN A 95 11.10 17.91 9.67
C GLN A 95 10.74 16.45 9.36
N LYS A 96 11.39 15.83 8.36
CA LYS A 96 11.16 14.44 7.92
C LYS A 96 11.14 13.43 9.08
N VAL A 97 11.91 13.67 10.15
CA VAL A 97 11.94 12.80 11.34
C VAL A 97 10.55 12.67 12.02
N ARG A 98 9.66 13.65 11.84
CA ARG A 98 8.26 13.62 12.35
C ARG A 98 7.41 12.54 11.71
N ARG A 99 7.87 11.94 10.61
CA ARG A 99 7.26 10.78 9.96
C ARG A 99 7.78 9.45 10.50
N GLU A 100 8.94 9.46 11.15
CA GLU A 100 9.68 8.26 11.56
C GLU A 100 9.59 8.03 13.08
N ARG A 101 9.69 9.10 13.88
CA ARG A 101 9.70 9.01 15.36
C ARG A 101 8.34 8.60 15.92
N MET A 102 8.33 7.59 16.78
CA MET A 102 7.12 7.12 17.48
C MET A 102 7.03 7.71 18.90
N GLY A 103 5.81 7.84 19.41
CA GLY A 103 5.53 8.13 20.81
C GLY A 103 4.99 6.88 21.52
N HIS A 104 4.79 6.95 22.83
CA HIS A 104 4.06 5.92 23.57
C HIS A 104 3.10 6.53 24.59
N ILE A 105 2.14 5.74 25.05
CA ILE A 105 1.24 6.04 26.16
C ILE A 105 1.39 4.94 27.20
N GLU A 106 1.72 5.31 28.43
CA GLU A 106 1.78 4.40 29.56
C GLU A 106 0.36 4.21 30.13
N LEU A 107 -0.17 2.99 30.08
CA LEU A 107 -1.51 2.70 30.58
C LEU A 107 -1.52 2.59 32.11
N ALA A 108 -2.59 3.07 32.72
CA ALA A 108 -2.81 2.96 34.17
C ALA A 108 -3.21 1.55 34.61
N SER A 109 -3.79 0.78 33.69
CA SER A 109 -4.23 -0.60 33.86
C SER A 109 -3.90 -1.35 32.58
N PRO A 110 -3.43 -2.61 32.65
CA PRO A 110 -3.27 -3.47 31.48
C PRO A 110 -4.55 -3.57 30.66
N VAL A 111 -4.41 -3.69 29.34
CA VAL A 111 -5.53 -3.76 28.38
C VAL A 111 -5.29 -4.93 27.43
N ALA A 112 -6.29 -5.79 27.26
CA ALA A 112 -6.15 -6.94 26.37
C ALA A 112 -6.12 -6.48 24.90
N HIS A 113 -5.20 -6.99 24.10
CA HIS A 113 -5.15 -6.64 22.69
C HIS A 113 -6.28 -7.33 21.91
N ILE A 114 -7.18 -6.54 21.30
CA ILE A 114 -8.39 -7.03 20.61
C ILE A 114 -8.13 -8.10 19.53
N TRP A 115 -7.00 -8.00 18.80
CA TRP A 115 -6.64 -9.01 17.80
C TRP A 115 -6.46 -10.41 18.40
N PHE A 116 -5.69 -10.57 19.48
CA PHE A 116 -5.45 -11.89 20.08
C PHE A 116 -6.67 -12.43 20.82
N MET A 117 -7.48 -11.52 21.36
CA MET A 117 -8.71 -11.85 22.09
C MET A 117 -9.85 -12.28 21.15
N LYS A 118 -10.23 -11.45 20.19
CA LYS A 118 -11.43 -11.63 19.34
C LYS A 118 -11.16 -12.28 17.98
N SER A 119 -9.91 -12.66 17.67
CA SER A 119 -9.67 -13.45 16.47
C SER A 119 -10.31 -14.82 16.60
N LEU A 120 -10.73 -15.41 15.48
CA LEU A 120 -11.24 -16.77 15.43
C LEU A 120 -10.17 -17.65 14.77
N PRO A 121 -9.56 -18.62 15.49
CA PRO A 121 -9.72 -18.90 16.92
C PRO A 121 -9.03 -17.86 17.82
N SER A 122 -9.53 -17.69 19.05
CA SER A 122 -8.94 -16.79 20.05
C SER A 122 -7.64 -17.38 20.54
N ARG A 123 -6.55 -16.60 20.52
CA ARG A 123 -5.23 -17.08 20.93
C ARG A 123 -5.13 -17.17 22.45
N ILE A 124 -5.68 -16.17 23.14
CA ILE A 124 -5.76 -16.13 24.61
C ILE A 124 -6.67 -17.26 25.11
N GLY A 125 -7.85 -17.43 24.52
CA GLY A 125 -8.77 -18.52 24.91
C GLY A 125 -8.21 -19.91 24.68
N LEU A 126 -7.44 -20.11 23.61
CA LEU A 126 -6.80 -21.40 23.37
C LEU A 126 -5.69 -21.69 24.37
N LEU A 127 -4.93 -20.69 24.83
CA LEU A 127 -3.84 -20.88 25.79
C LEU A 127 -4.36 -21.18 27.20
N ILE A 128 -5.34 -20.42 27.69
CA ILE A 128 -5.92 -20.57 29.04
C ILE A 128 -6.97 -21.71 29.10
N ASP A 129 -7.30 -22.30 27.95
CA ASP A 129 -8.36 -23.31 27.76
C ASP A 129 -9.79 -22.86 28.10
N MET A 130 -10.04 -21.55 28.14
CA MET A 130 -11.36 -20.96 28.39
C MET A 130 -12.12 -20.63 27.11
N THR A 131 -13.46 -20.59 27.19
CA THR A 131 -14.26 -20.13 26.06
C THR A 131 -14.13 -18.62 25.86
N LEU A 132 -14.33 -18.15 24.62
CA LEU A 132 -14.27 -16.71 24.32
C LEU A 132 -15.30 -15.91 25.12
N LYS A 133 -16.50 -16.48 25.36
CA LYS A 133 -17.55 -15.82 26.15
C LYS A 133 -17.10 -15.64 27.60
N ASP A 134 -16.54 -16.68 28.20
CA ASP A 134 -16.06 -16.65 29.58
C ASP A 134 -14.95 -15.61 29.76
N LEU A 135 -13.99 -15.55 28.83
CA LEU A 135 -12.94 -14.54 28.85
C LEU A 135 -13.49 -13.11 28.68
N GLU A 136 -14.54 -12.90 27.90
CA GLU A 136 -15.20 -11.59 27.78
C GLU A 136 -15.86 -11.16 29.07
N ARG A 137 -16.51 -12.08 29.79
CA ARG A 137 -17.14 -11.80 31.09
C ARG A 137 -16.11 -11.38 32.13
N VAL A 138 -14.94 -12.02 32.14
CA VAL A 138 -13.81 -11.61 33.00
C VAL A 138 -13.26 -10.25 32.59
N LEU A 139 -13.00 -10.03 31.29
CA LEU A 139 -12.39 -8.81 30.77
C LEU A 139 -13.26 -7.56 31.00
N TYR A 140 -14.58 -7.71 30.91
CA TYR A 140 -15.54 -6.61 31.09
C TYR A 140 -16.10 -6.46 32.49
N PHE A 141 -15.45 -7.10 33.47
CA PHE A 141 -15.78 -6.99 34.89
C PHE A 141 -17.19 -7.49 35.23
N GLU A 142 -17.69 -8.53 34.55
CA GLU A 142 -18.96 -9.19 34.91
C GLU A 142 -18.74 -10.31 35.95
N ASN A 143 -17.68 -11.11 35.77
CA ASN A 143 -17.37 -12.26 36.61
C ASN A 143 -15.91 -12.23 37.06
N TYR A 144 -15.62 -12.75 38.25
CA TYR A 144 -14.27 -13.07 38.68
C TYR A 144 -13.83 -14.42 38.12
N VAL A 145 -12.53 -14.61 38.02
CA VAL A 145 -11.90 -15.89 37.70
C VAL A 145 -10.99 -16.32 38.84
N VAL A 146 -11.08 -17.59 39.23
CA VAL A 146 -10.18 -18.18 40.23
C VAL A 146 -8.79 -18.34 39.60
N VAL A 147 -7.81 -17.61 40.14
CA VAL A 147 -6.40 -17.66 39.69
C VAL A 147 -5.64 -18.72 40.49
N GLU A 148 -5.88 -18.80 41.80
CA GLU A 148 -5.28 -19.79 42.67
C GLU A 148 -6.36 -20.37 43.61
N PRO A 149 -6.74 -21.65 43.45
CA PRO A 149 -7.81 -22.26 44.25
C PRO A 149 -7.40 -22.59 45.69
N GLY A 150 -6.10 -22.60 46.01
CA GLY A 150 -5.61 -22.96 47.35
C GLY A 150 -6.08 -24.34 47.80
N LEU A 151 -6.57 -24.43 49.05
CA LEU A 151 -7.12 -25.65 49.64
C LEU A 151 -8.66 -25.75 49.50
N THR A 152 -9.28 -24.82 48.78
CA THR A 152 -10.73 -24.77 48.60
C THR A 152 -11.20 -25.77 47.53
N PRO A 153 -12.48 -26.14 47.50
CA PRO A 153 -13.02 -27.02 46.45
C PRO A 153 -13.17 -26.34 45.08
N LEU A 154 -12.82 -25.05 44.96
CA LEU A 154 -12.91 -24.28 43.73
C LEU A 154 -11.92 -24.79 42.68
N LYS A 155 -12.29 -24.72 41.40
CA LYS A 155 -11.39 -25.11 40.30
C LYS A 155 -10.62 -23.92 39.77
N LEU A 156 -9.39 -24.17 39.34
CA LEU A 156 -8.60 -23.20 38.58
C LEU A 156 -9.35 -22.80 37.29
N HIS A 157 -9.40 -21.51 36.99
CA HIS A 157 -10.19 -20.90 35.91
C HIS A 157 -11.72 -21.00 36.04
N GLU A 158 -12.24 -21.36 37.22
CA GLU A 158 -13.67 -21.29 37.49
C GLU A 158 -14.14 -19.83 37.56
N LEU A 159 -15.33 -19.56 36.99
CA LEU A 159 -15.94 -18.24 37.01
C LEU A 159 -16.89 -18.10 38.19
N LEU A 160 -16.72 -17.01 38.94
CA LEU A 160 -17.59 -16.66 40.07
C LEU A 160 -18.30 -15.33 39.77
N ASN A 161 -19.62 -15.31 39.88
CA ASN A 161 -20.38 -14.06 39.92
C ASN A 161 -20.15 -13.34 41.26
N ASP A 162 -20.53 -12.04 41.37
CA ASP A 162 -20.40 -11.28 42.63
C ASP A 162 -21.03 -12.02 43.83
N ASP A 163 -22.25 -12.57 43.70
CA ASP A 163 -22.92 -13.31 44.79
C ASP A 163 -22.18 -14.60 45.18
N GLN A 164 -21.63 -15.31 44.20
CA GLN A 164 -20.90 -16.55 44.44
C GLN A 164 -19.55 -16.27 45.09
N TYR A 165 -18.90 -15.17 44.67
CA TYR A 165 -17.67 -14.72 45.28
C TYR A 165 -17.89 -14.34 46.76
N GLN A 166 -18.94 -13.56 47.07
CA GLN A 166 -19.26 -13.22 48.46
C GLN A 166 -19.51 -14.47 49.31
N ARG A 167 -20.29 -15.44 48.80
CA ARG A 167 -20.52 -16.71 49.51
C ARG A 167 -19.24 -17.51 49.74
N ALA A 168 -18.37 -17.58 48.75
CA ALA A 168 -17.09 -18.27 48.89
C ALA A 168 -16.16 -17.58 49.90
N VAL A 169 -16.17 -16.24 49.93
CA VAL A 169 -15.45 -15.46 50.93
C VAL A 169 -16.02 -15.70 52.34
N ASP A 170 -17.34 -15.75 52.49
CA ASP A 170 -18.00 -16.03 53.78
C ASP A 170 -17.71 -17.45 54.29
N GLU A 171 -17.62 -18.43 53.37
CA GLU A 171 -17.43 -19.85 53.71
C GLU A 171 -15.96 -20.20 54.01
N TYR A 172 -15.02 -19.75 53.16
CA TYR A 172 -13.62 -20.16 53.22
C TYR A 172 -12.67 -19.07 53.77
N GLY A 173 -13.13 -17.83 53.86
CA GLY A 173 -12.31 -16.67 54.24
C GLY A 173 -11.54 -16.06 53.06
N VAL A 174 -11.26 -14.76 53.16
CA VAL A 174 -10.68 -13.93 52.08
C VAL A 174 -9.32 -14.46 51.57
N ASP A 175 -8.50 -15.02 52.46
CA ASP A 175 -7.12 -15.42 52.14
C ASP A 175 -6.98 -16.90 51.70
N SER A 176 -8.09 -17.64 51.63
CA SER A 176 -8.04 -19.09 51.34
C SER A 176 -7.92 -19.41 49.85
N PHE A 177 -8.33 -18.49 48.97
CA PHE A 177 -8.23 -18.59 47.52
C PHE A 177 -8.02 -17.20 46.90
N SER A 178 -7.37 -17.12 45.74
CA SER A 178 -7.16 -15.87 45.01
C SER A 178 -8.02 -15.79 43.76
N VAL A 179 -8.79 -14.71 43.64
CA VAL A 179 -9.54 -14.37 42.43
C VAL A 179 -8.99 -13.13 41.75
N GLY A 180 -9.12 -13.09 40.43
CA GLY A 180 -8.82 -11.93 39.63
C GLY A 180 -10.01 -11.50 38.79
N ILE A 181 -10.02 -10.23 38.38
CA ILE A 181 -10.98 -9.71 37.41
C ILE A 181 -10.28 -8.80 36.38
N GLY A 182 -10.85 -8.71 35.17
CA GLY A 182 -10.34 -7.84 34.12
C GLY A 182 -9.07 -8.35 33.43
N ALA A 183 -8.40 -7.43 32.72
CA ALA A 183 -7.19 -7.74 31.96
C ALA A 183 -5.97 -8.07 32.84
N GLU A 184 -5.94 -7.59 34.08
CA GLU A 184 -4.88 -7.90 35.07
C GLU A 184 -4.89 -9.39 35.43
N ALA A 185 -6.08 -9.96 35.67
CA ALA A 185 -6.24 -11.38 35.94
C ALA A 185 -5.80 -12.24 34.76
N ILE A 186 -6.24 -11.88 33.55
CA ILE A 186 -5.86 -12.59 32.32
C ILE A 186 -4.34 -12.56 32.11
N ARG A 187 -3.70 -11.41 32.38
CA ARG A 187 -2.25 -11.31 32.31
C ARG A 187 -1.57 -12.19 33.36
N GLY A 188 -2.03 -12.17 34.61
CA GLY A 188 -1.50 -13.02 35.67
C GLY A 188 -1.57 -14.50 35.32
N MET A 189 -2.72 -14.96 34.82
CA MET A 189 -2.89 -16.33 34.33
C MET A 189 -1.94 -16.64 33.17
N LEU A 190 -1.76 -15.73 32.20
CA LEU A 190 -0.84 -15.95 31.09
C LEU A 190 0.63 -15.99 31.51
N ALA A 191 1.01 -15.21 32.52
CA ALA A 191 2.38 -15.15 33.04
C ALA A 191 2.73 -16.38 33.90
N ALA A 192 1.73 -17.03 34.51
CA ALA A 192 1.90 -18.24 35.30
C ALA A 192 2.07 -19.52 34.46
N ILE A 193 1.77 -19.48 33.15
CA ILE A 193 1.90 -20.64 32.27
C ILE A 193 3.38 -20.89 31.95
N ASP A 194 3.90 -22.03 32.40
CA ASP A 194 5.15 -22.58 31.86
C ASP A 194 4.86 -23.28 30.52
N LEU A 195 5.41 -22.74 29.44
CA LEU A 195 5.20 -23.26 28.10
C LEU A 195 5.84 -24.63 27.87
N GLU A 196 6.95 -24.93 28.55
CA GLU A 196 7.67 -26.20 28.39
C GLU A 196 6.90 -27.33 29.09
N GLU A 197 6.48 -27.10 30.32
CA GLU A 197 5.65 -28.04 31.08
C GLU A 197 4.30 -28.28 30.39
N GLU A 198 3.64 -27.20 29.94
CA GLU A 198 2.35 -27.32 29.24
C GLU A 198 2.48 -28.09 27.92
N LEU A 199 3.61 -28.00 27.22
CA LEU A 199 3.86 -28.77 26.01
C LEU A 199 3.93 -30.27 26.30
N GLU A 200 4.58 -30.67 27.38
CA GLU A 200 4.66 -32.08 27.80
C GLU A 200 3.28 -32.61 28.21
N ASN A 201 2.56 -31.85 29.03
CA ASN A 201 1.19 -32.18 29.45
C ASN A 201 0.26 -32.37 28.25
N LEU A 202 0.29 -31.45 27.29
CA LEU A 202 -0.52 -31.53 26.07
C LEU A 202 -0.17 -32.75 25.20
N ARG A 203 1.10 -33.17 25.17
CA ARG A 203 1.53 -34.37 24.42
C ARG A 203 1.01 -35.65 25.09
N ILE A 204 0.99 -35.70 26.41
CA ILE A 204 0.41 -36.83 27.17
C ILE A 204 -1.10 -36.91 26.92
N ASP A 205 -1.80 -35.79 27.09
CA ASP A 205 -3.25 -35.69 26.88
C ASP A 205 -3.65 -36.07 25.45
N PHE A 206 -2.85 -35.66 24.47
CA PHE A 206 -3.07 -36.00 23.07
C PHE A 206 -2.97 -37.50 22.79
N LYS A 207 -2.07 -38.22 23.48
CA LYS A 207 -1.95 -39.68 23.37
C LYS A 207 -3.07 -40.42 24.10
N ALA A 208 -3.49 -39.92 25.26
CA ALA A 208 -4.54 -40.54 26.08
C ALA A 208 -5.95 -40.38 25.48
N THR A 209 -6.19 -39.28 24.76
CA THR A 209 -7.54 -38.92 24.30
C THR A 209 -7.96 -39.69 23.03
N LYS A 210 -9.04 -40.49 23.14
CA LYS A 210 -9.68 -41.17 21.99
C LYS A 210 -10.74 -40.33 21.27
N SER A 211 -11.24 -39.25 21.87
CA SER A 211 -12.29 -38.39 21.30
C SER A 211 -11.76 -37.48 20.18
N GLU A 212 -12.38 -37.53 19.01
CA GLU A 212 -11.96 -36.76 17.83
C GLU A 212 -12.06 -35.23 18.03
N ALA A 213 -13.12 -34.75 18.68
CA ALA A 213 -13.34 -33.32 18.92
C ALA A 213 -12.29 -32.73 19.88
N LYS A 214 -12.02 -33.45 20.98
CA LYS A 214 -11.02 -33.05 21.98
C LYS A 214 -9.61 -33.12 21.39
N ARG A 215 -9.35 -34.13 20.55
CA ARG A 215 -8.10 -34.26 19.78
C ARG A 215 -7.87 -33.07 18.84
N LYS A 216 -8.88 -32.62 18.09
CA LYS A 216 -8.79 -31.41 17.23
C LYS A 216 -8.49 -30.13 18.02
N LYS A 217 -9.01 -29.98 19.24
CA LYS A 217 -8.72 -28.84 20.13
C LYS A 217 -7.27 -28.89 20.62
N LEU A 218 -6.82 -30.05 21.10
CA LEU A 218 -5.43 -30.27 21.57
C LEU A 218 -4.40 -30.01 20.47
N VAL A 219 -4.62 -30.47 19.23
CA VAL A 219 -3.71 -30.19 18.10
C VAL A 219 -3.50 -28.69 17.89
N LYS A 220 -4.60 -27.91 17.93
CA LYS A 220 -4.50 -26.45 17.77
C LYS A 220 -3.70 -25.81 18.91
N ARG A 221 -3.92 -26.27 20.14
CA ARG A 221 -3.26 -25.76 21.35
C ARG A 221 -1.77 -26.10 21.36
N LEU A 222 -1.42 -27.36 21.10
CA LEU A 222 -0.04 -27.84 20.98
C LEU A 222 0.73 -27.06 19.91
N LYS A 223 0.14 -26.87 18.72
CA LYS A 223 0.76 -26.05 17.65
C LYS A 223 1.01 -24.60 18.10
N LEU A 224 0.10 -24.02 18.89
CA LEU A 224 0.25 -22.65 19.38
C LEU A 224 1.40 -22.56 20.40
N VAL A 225 1.47 -23.48 21.36
CA VAL A 225 2.53 -23.53 22.38
C VAL A 225 3.90 -23.74 21.73
N GLU A 226 4.03 -24.69 20.81
CA GLU A 226 5.28 -24.88 20.04
C GLU A 226 5.70 -23.62 19.27
N SER A 227 4.73 -22.90 18.69
CA SER A 227 5.00 -21.65 17.98
C SER A 227 5.50 -20.54 18.92
N PHE A 228 4.98 -20.47 20.15
CA PHE A 228 5.44 -19.51 21.15
C PHE A 228 6.89 -19.80 21.57
N ILE A 229 7.20 -21.06 21.90
CA ILE A 229 8.56 -21.50 22.26
C ILE A 229 9.55 -21.18 21.13
N GLN A 230 9.24 -21.54 19.88
CA GLN A 230 10.11 -21.25 18.73
C GLN A 230 10.30 -19.75 18.49
N SER A 231 9.28 -18.94 18.74
CA SER A 231 9.34 -17.50 18.54
C SER A 231 10.11 -16.74 19.63
N GLY A 232 10.28 -17.35 20.81
CA GLY A 232 10.79 -16.69 22.02
C GLY A 232 9.88 -15.59 22.56
N ALA A 233 8.63 -15.50 22.08
CA ALA A 233 7.66 -14.54 22.57
C ALA A 233 6.99 -15.05 23.85
N ARG A 234 6.70 -14.15 24.78
CA ARG A 234 6.00 -14.51 26.01
C ARG A 234 4.48 -14.30 25.88
N PRO A 235 3.63 -15.18 26.45
CA PRO A 235 2.17 -15.09 26.32
C PRO A 235 1.59 -13.78 26.87
N GLU A 236 2.14 -13.26 27.96
CA GLU A 236 1.67 -12.04 28.63
C GLU A 236 1.80 -10.78 27.78
N TRP A 237 2.67 -10.78 26.74
CA TRP A 237 2.80 -9.65 25.80
C TRP A 237 1.56 -9.43 24.93
N MET A 238 0.60 -10.35 24.93
CA MET A 238 -0.71 -10.13 24.31
C MET A 238 -1.59 -9.14 25.10
N ILE A 239 -1.23 -8.84 26.35
CA ILE A 239 -1.85 -7.81 27.17
C ILE A 239 -0.96 -6.58 27.16
N LEU A 240 -1.51 -5.45 26.70
CA LEU A 240 -0.79 -4.20 26.54
C LEU A 240 -0.69 -3.46 27.87
N GLU A 241 0.53 -3.12 28.26
CA GLU A 241 0.82 -2.10 29.29
C GLU A 241 1.14 -0.74 28.66
N VAL A 242 1.71 -0.78 27.45
CA VAL A 242 2.18 0.41 26.72
C VAL A 242 1.61 0.39 25.32
N ILE A 243 1.05 1.51 24.89
CA ILE A 243 0.52 1.67 23.53
C ILE A 243 1.46 2.57 22.71
N PRO A 244 1.99 2.10 21.57
CA PRO A 244 2.73 2.96 20.67
C PRO A 244 1.79 3.94 19.96
N VAL A 245 2.26 5.18 19.82
CA VAL A 245 1.58 6.24 19.08
C VAL A 245 2.27 6.47 17.76
N ILE A 246 1.51 6.34 16.68
CA ILE A 246 2.00 6.53 15.31
C ILE A 246 2.46 7.99 15.11
N PRO A 247 3.52 8.22 14.31
CA PRO A 247 4.02 9.55 13.96
C PRO A 247 2.92 10.50 13.43
N PRO A 248 2.97 11.80 13.78
CA PRO A 248 1.92 12.77 13.44
C PRO A 248 1.74 12.99 11.92
N GLU A 249 2.79 12.84 11.10
CA GLU A 249 2.64 12.99 9.65
C GLU A 249 1.81 11.87 9.00
N LEU A 250 1.68 10.71 9.65
CA LEU A 250 0.81 9.63 9.19
C LEU A 250 -0.65 9.83 9.64
N ARG A 251 -0.90 10.79 10.53
CA ARG A 251 -2.22 11.19 11.04
C ARG A 251 -2.36 12.72 11.05
N PRO A 252 -2.21 13.39 9.90
CA PRO A 252 -2.01 14.82 9.84
C PRO A 252 -3.25 15.60 10.28
N LEU A 253 -3.01 16.84 10.71
CA LEU A 253 -4.01 17.86 10.94
C LEU A 253 -3.66 19.00 9.98
N VAL A 254 -4.42 19.12 8.89
CA VAL A 254 -4.10 20.04 7.80
C VAL A 254 -5.11 21.19 7.82
N PRO A 255 -4.65 22.46 7.84
CA PRO A 255 -5.55 23.60 7.67
C PRO A 255 -6.15 23.58 6.26
N LEU A 256 -7.45 23.78 6.17
CA LEU A 256 -8.19 24.01 4.94
C LEU A 256 -8.52 25.50 4.82
N ASP A 257 -8.86 25.92 3.61
CA ASP A 257 -9.35 27.27 3.35
C ASP A 257 -10.59 27.57 4.21
N GLY A 258 -10.66 28.79 4.75
CA GLY A 258 -11.73 29.21 5.67
C GLY A 258 -11.50 28.83 7.15
N GLY A 259 -10.26 28.55 7.56
CA GLY A 259 -9.89 28.33 8.97
C GLY A 259 -10.37 27.00 9.56
N ARG A 260 -10.86 26.08 8.71
CA ARG A 260 -11.23 24.71 9.10
C ARG A 260 -10.01 23.82 9.14
N PHE A 261 -10.10 22.71 9.86
CA PHE A 261 -9.03 21.71 9.91
C PHE A 261 -9.55 20.35 9.48
N ALA A 262 -8.85 19.72 8.54
CA ALA A 262 -9.02 18.31 8.24
C ALA A 262 -8.20 17.50 9.24
N THR A 263 -8.86 16.61 9.98
CA THR A 263 -8.21 15.75 10.97
C THR A 263 -8.34 14.29 10.56
N SER A 264 -7.30 13.50 10.85
CA SER A 264 -7.38 12.04 10.77
C SER A 264 -8.24 11.48 11.90
N ASP A 265 -9.15 10.55 11.59
CA ASP A 265 -9.99 9.83 12.55
C ASP A 265 -9.18 9.18 13.70
N LEU A 266 -7.92 8.77 13.44
CA LEU A 266 -7.04 8.22 14.46
C LEU A 266 -6.77 9.19 15.62
N ASN A 267 -6.69 10.49 15.35
CA ASN A 267 -6.45 11.48 16.40
C ASN A 267 -7.60 11.51 17.41
N ASP A 268 -8.83 11.29 16.97
CA ASP A 268 -10.00 11.20 17.87
C ASP A 268 -9.97 9.94 18.73
N LEU A 269 -9.57 8.81 18.15
CA LEU A 269 -9.42 7.54 18.86
C LEU A 269 -8.29 7.62 19.91
N TYR A 270 -7.12 8.15 19.53
CA TYR A 270 -6.01 8.38 20.47
C TYR A 270 -6.41 9.34 21.60
N ARG A 271 -7.06 10.45 21.26
CA ARG A 271 -7.54 11.44 22.24
C ARG A 271 -8.49 10.79 23.25
N ARG A 272 -9.39 9.93 22.79
CA ARG A 272 -10.31 9.18 23.65
C ARG A 272 -9.55 8.25 24.60
N ALA A 273 -8.60 7.46 24.09
CA ALA A 273 -7.79 6.56 24.91
C ALA A 273 -6.98 7.31 25.97
N ILE A 274 -6.32 8.43 25.61
CA ILE A 274 -5.55 9.26 26.54
C ILE A 274 -6.45 9.87 27.62
N ASN A 275 -7.62 10.41 27.24
CA ASN A 275 -8.56 10.99 28.19
C ASN A 275 -9.04 9.97 29.23
N ARG A 276 -9.39 8.76 28.78
CA ARG A 276 -9.82 7.67 29.67
C ARG A 276 -8.68 7.20 30.57
N ASN A 277 -7.48 7.06 30.02
CA ASN A 277 -6.30 6.67 30.78
C ASN A 277 -5.95 7.68 31.88
N ASN A 278 -5.95 8.98 31.54
CA ASN A 278 -5.66 10.04 32.50
C ASN A 278 -6.75 10.15 33.59
N ARG A 279 -8.01 9.95 33.22
CA ARG A 279 -9.11 9.90 34.19
C ARG A 279 -8.96 8.71 35.14
N LEU A 280 -8.58 7.54 34.62
CA LEU A 280 -8.31 6.35 35.44
C LEU A 280 -7.14 6.58 36.40
N LYS A 281 -6.01 7.16 35.95
CA LYS A 281 -4.88 7.54 36.84
C LYS A 281 -5.34 8.40 38.01
N ARG A 282 -6.11 9.46 37.73
CA ARG A 282 -6.66 10.35 38.76
C ARG A 282 -7.61 9.64 39.73
N LEU A 283 -8.45 8.73 39.25
CA LEU A 283 -9.37 7.98 40.11
C LEU A 283 -8.62 7.04 41.06
N ILE A 284 -7.53 6.44 40.59
CA ILE A 284 -6.66 5.59 41.43
C ILE A 284 -5.93 6.45 42.48
N GLU A 285 -5.37 7.60 42.08
CA GLU A 285 -4.72 8.54 43.01
C GLU A 285 -5.67 9.05 44.11
N LEU A 286 -6.93 9.30 43.76
CA LEU A 286 -7.97 9.74 44.69
C LEU A 286 -8.60 8.60 45.50
N HIS A 287 -8.12 7.35 45.33
CA HIS A 287 -8.67 6.16 45.99
C HIS A 287 -10.19 6.04 45.83
N ALA A 288 -10.69 6.29 44.61
CA ALA A 288 -12.10 6.24 44.31
C ALA A 288 -12.67 4.81 44.51
N PRO A 289 -13.97 4.67 44.83
CA PRO A 289 -14.61 3.36 45.00
C PRO A 289 -14.41 2.42 43.79
N GLU A 290 -14.26 1.12 44.07
CA GLU A 290 -13.93 0.12 43.05
C GLU A 290 -14.90 0.08 41.87
N ILE A 291 -16.21 0.29 42.10
CA ILE A 291 -17.23 0.30 41.03
C ILE A 291 -16.88 1.35 39.96
N ILE A 292 -16.44 2.53 40.38
CA ILE A 292 -16.08 3.63 39.48
C ILE A 292 -14.79 3.28 38.73
N VAL A 293 -13.80 2.71 39.43
CA VAL A 293 -12.53 2.27 38.84
C VAL A 293 -12.74 1.16 37.80
N ARG A 294 -13.56 0.15 38.11
CA ARG A 294 -13.91 -0.95 37.19
C ARG A 294 -14.61 -0.43 35.94
N ASN A 295 -15.56 0.49 36.09
CA ASN A 295 -16.23 1.11 34.95
C ASN A 295 -15.23 1.88 34.07
N GLU A 296 -14.31 2.65 34.66
CA GLU A 296 -13.32 3.39 33.87
C GLU A 296 -12.27 2.46 33.23
N LYS A 297 -11.86 1.35 33.89
CA LYS A 297 -11.05 0.29 33.28
C LYS A 297 -11.76 -0.33 32.06
N ARG A 298 -13.06 -0.62 32.16
CA ARG A 298 -13.88 -1.08 31.03
C ARG A 298 -13.94 -0.07 29.88
N MET A 299 -14.14 1.22 30.20
CA MET A 299 -14.17 2.29 29.19
C MET A 299 -12.81 2.50 28.52
N LEU A 300 -11.71 2.28 29.24
CA LEU A 300 -10.35 2.31 28.68
C LEU A 300 -10.14 1.14 27.70
N GLN A 301 -10.54 -0.08 28.08
CA GLN A 301 -10.52 -1.25 27.19
C GLN A 301 -11.31 -0.98 25.90
N GLU A 302 -12.51 -0.40 26.00
CA GLU A 302 -13.33 0.01 24.84
C GLU A 302 -12.64 1.02 23.93
N ALA A 303 -11.99 2.02 24.51
CA ALA A 303 -11.31 3.06 23.75
C ALA A 303 -10.10 2.49 22.98
N VAL A 304 -9.35 1.57 23.58
CA VAL A 304 -8.20 0.91 22.96
C VAL A 304 -8.65 -0.11 21.91
N ASP A 305 -9.70 -0.89 22.19
CA ASP A 305 -10.35 -1.79 21.24
C ASP A 305 -10.70 -1.05 19.94
N ALA A 306 -11.33 0.12 20.06
CA ALA A 306 -11.72 0.94 18.93
C ALA A 306 -10.53 1.59 18.20
N LEU A 307 -9.44 1.90 18.91
CA LEU A 307 -8.21 2.40 18.30
C LEU A 307 -7.60 1.34 17.34
N PHE A 308 -7.54 0.09 17.78
CA PHE A 308 -6.98 -1.00 16.98
C PHE A 308 -7.95 -1.52 15.91
N ASP A 309 -9.22 -1.80 16.25
CA ASP A 309 -10.22 -2.32 15.31
C ASP A 309 -11.66 -1.87 15.68
N ASN A 310 -12.09 -0.74 15.08
CA ASN A 310 -13.39 -0.11 15.36
C ASN A 310 -14.54 -0.85 14.64
N GLY A 311 -15.14 -1.82 15.29
CA GLY A 311 -16.30 -2.56 14.78
C GLY A 311 -16.25 -4.06 15.04
N ARG A 312 -15.11 -4.57 15.51
CA ARG A 312 -15.01 -5.97 15.96
C ARG A 312 -15.79 -6.22 17.26
N ARG A 313 -16.14 -5.15 17.97
CA ARG A 313 -16.98 -5.17 19.16
C ARG A 313 -18.22 -4.30 18.93
N GLY A 314 -19.38 -4.96 18.82
CA GLY A 314 -20.69 -4.31 18.84
C GLY A 314 -20.80 -3.12 17.87
N ARG A 315 -21.38 -2.01 18.35
CA ARG A 315 -21.60 -0.80 17.56
C ARG A 315 -20.32 0.02 17.44
N SER A 316 -19.85 0.23 16.21
CA SER A 316 -18.71 1.08 15.93
C SER A 316 -18.91 2.50 16.48
N ILE A 317 -17.83 3.07 17.03
CA ILE A 317 -17.81 4.45 17.46
C ILE A 317 -17.87 5.36 16.22
N THR A 318 -18.82 6.28 16.24
CA THR A 318 -19.04 7.26 15.17
C THR A 318 -18.49 8.63 15.52
N GLY A 319 -18.03 9.37 14.51
CA GLY A 319 -17.64 10.78 14.63
C GLY A 319 -18.84 11.73 14.52
N ALA A 320 -18.57 13.03 14.47
CA ALA A 320 -19.59 14.07 14.33
C ALA A 320 -20.49 13.87 13.09
N ASN A 321 -19.93 13.33 12.01
CA ASN A 321 -20.64 13.08 10.75
C ASN A 321 -21.44 11.76 10.76
N LYS A 322 -21.68 11.14 11.93
CA LYS A 322 -22.32 9.82 12.12
C LYS A 322 -21.67 8.64 11.39
N ARG A 323 -20.59 8.84 10.63
CA ARG A 323 -19.78 7.76 10.05
C ARG A 323 -18.93 7.08 11.13
N PRO A 324 -18.66 5.76 11.02
CA PRO A 324 -17.69 5.08 11.88
C PRO A 324 -16.28 5.64 11.64
N LEU A 325 -15.55 5.87 12.72
CA LEU A 325 -14.15 6.31 12.65
C LEU A 325 -13.26 5.18 12.12
N LYS A 326 -12.33 5.48 11.22
CA LYS A 326 -11.36 4.49 10.72
C LYS A 326 -10.30 4.16 11.78
N SER A 327 -10.17 2.88 12.12
CA SER A 327 -9.15 2.36 13.06
C SER A 327 -7.83 2.01 12.37
N LEU A 328 -6.83 1.59 13.17
CA LEU A 328 -5.54 1.13 12.64
C LEU A 328 -5.67 -0.06 11.69
N SER A 329 -6.51 -1.05 12.04
CA SER A 329 -6.84 -2.18 11.16
C SER A 329 -7.43 -1.72 9.83
N ASP A 330 -8.37 -0.77 9.86
CA ASP A 330 -9.08 -0.28 8.66
C ASP A 330 -8.16 0.49 7.71
N MET A 331 -7.09 1.10 8.23
CA MET A 331 -6.09 1.75 7.39
C MET A 331 -5.26 0.75 6.59
N LEU A 332 -5.11 -0.48 7.07
CA LEU A 332 -4.35 -1.53 6.40
C LEU A 332 -5.23 -2.35 5.46
N LYS A 333 -6.43 -2.76 5.91
CA LYS A 333 -7.30 -3.69 5.19
C LYS A 333 -8.25 -3.00 4.19
N GLY A 334 -8.82 -3.78 3.28
CA GLY A 334 -9.86 -3.34 2.35
C GLY A 334 -9.34 -2.72 1.04
N LYS A 335 -10.27 -2.33 0.15
CA LYS A 335 -9.95 -1.73 -1.16
C LYS A 335 -9.26 -0.37 -1.03
N GLN A 336 -9.69 0.43 -0.04
CA GLN A 336 -9.09 1.73 0.30
C GLN A 336 -7.94 1.60 1.32
N GLY A 337 -7.55 0.37 1.68
CA GLY A 337 -6.46 0.12 2.63
C GLY A 337 -5.10 0.27 1.95
N ARG A 338 -4.07 0.46 2.78
CA ARG A 338 -2.68 0.68 2.35
C ARG A 338 -2.17 -0.39 1.39
N PHE A 339 -2.44 -1.67 1.66
CA PHE A 339 -1.92 -2.78 0.84
C PHE A 339 -2.43 -2.73 -0.60
N ARG A 340 -3.74 -2.59 -0.80
CA ARG A 340 -4.33 -2.61 -2.15
C ARG A 340 -4.23 -1.27 -2.85
N GLN A 341 -4.50 -0.17 -2.14
CA GLN A 341 -4.60 1.14 -2.78
C GLN A 341 -3.26 1.81 -3.01
N ASN A 342 -2.30 1.68 -2.09
CA ASN A 342 -1.07 2.48 -2.09
C ASN A 342 0.20 1.68 -2.38
N LEU A 343 0.26 0.41 -1.96
CA LEU A 343 1.42 -0.44 -2.25
C LEU A 343 1.36 -0.99 -3.67
N LEU A 344 0.21 -1.53 -4.08
CA LEU A 344 -0.02 -2.03 -5.44
C LEU A 344 -0.46 -0.92 -6.40
N GLY A 345 -1.37 -0.04 -5.97
CA GLY A 345 -1.74 1.15 -6.71
C GLY A 345 -0.80 2.31 -6.40
N LYS A 346 0.04 2.71 -7.36
CA LYS A 346 0.84 3.93 -7.24
C LYS A 346 0.54 4.86 -8.38
N ARG A 347 0.34 6.13 -8.04
CA ARG A 347 0.44 7.19 -9.03
C ARG A 347 1.91 7.34 -9.36
N VAL A 348 2.21 7.41 -10.65
CA VAL A 348 3.57 7.49 -11.17
C VAL A 348 3.72 8.81 -11.91
N ASP A 349 4.85 9.47 -11.68
CA ASP A 349 5.27 10.62 -12.47
C ASP A 349 5.67 10.16 -13.88
N TYR A 350 5.96 11.11 -14.78
CA TYR A 350 6.30 10.82 -16.19
C TYR A 350 5.24 9.98 -16.92
N SER A 351 3.97 10.30 -16.63
CA SER A 351 2.82 9.69 -17.29
C SER A 351 1.84 10.74 -17.78
N GLY A 352 1.16 10.42 -18.88
CA GLY A 352 0.16 11.25 -19.53
C GLY A 352 -1.05 10.42 -19.95
N ARG A 353 -2.16 11.08 -20.27
CA ARG A 353 -3.34 10.41 -20.85
C ARG A 353 -3.98 11.32 -21.87
N SER A 354 -4.41 10.77 -22.99
CA SER A 354 -5.26 11.46 -23.96
C SER A 354 -6.16 10.48 -24.70
N VAL A 355 -7.11 11.05 -25.45
CA VAL A 355 -7.99 10.31 -26.38
C VAL A 355 -7.16 9.74 -27.51
N ILE A 356 -7.48 8.52 -27.95
CA ILE A 356 -6.84 7.89 -29.09
C ILE A 356 -7.60 8.16 -30.39
N VAL A 357 -6.86 8.28 -31.48
CA VAL A 357 -7.35 8.41 -32.85
C VAL A 357 -6.58 7.45 -33.75
N VAL A 358 -7.14 7.16 -34.92
CA VAL A 358 -6.50 6.26 -35.89
C VAL A 358 -5.27 6.94 -36.51
N GLY A 359 -4.17 6.20 -36.62
CA GLY A 359 -2.96 6.61 -37.34
C GLY A 359 -2.60 5.58 -38.41
N PRO A 360 -3.26 5.58 -39.58
CA PRO A 360 -3.09 4.53 -40.58
C PRO A 360 -1.74 4.57 -41.30
N GLU A 361 -1.07 5.73 -41.31
CA GLU A 361 0.25 5.92 -41.94
C GLU A 361 1.41 5.46 -41.04
N LEU A 362 1.15 5.16 -39.77
CA LEU A 362 2.17 4.74 -38.83
C LEU A 362 2.65 3.31 -39.13
N MET A 363 3.91 3.03 -38.82
CA MET A 363 4.40 1.65 -38.77
C MET A 363 3.92 0.94 -37.50
N LEU A 364 3.91 -0.41 -37.50
CA LEU A 364 3.42 -1.20 -36.37
C LEU A 364 4.12 -0.88 -35.03
N HIS A 365 5.42 -0.53 -35.06
CA HIS A 365 6.22 -0.17 -33.90
C HIS A 365 6.11 1.30 -33.49
N GLN A 366 5.35 2.12 -34.22
CA GLN A 366 5.26 3.56 -33.98
C GLN A 366 3.91 3.94 -33.36
N CYS A 367 3.91 5.03 -32.60
CA CYS A 367 2.69 5.70 -32.17
C CYS A 367 2.83 7.22 -32.33
N GLY A 368 1.75 7.90 -32.68
CA GLY A 368 1.77 9.36 -32.74
C GLY A 368 1.57 9.97 -31.36
N LEU A 369 2.54 10.75 -30.90
CA LEU A 369 2.53 11.42 -29.60
C LEU A 369 2.39 12.94 -29.80
N PRO A 370 1.37 13.58 -29.18
CA PRO A 370 1.19 15.03 -29.25
C PRO A 370 2.40 15.81 -28.75
N LYS A 371 2.85 16.80 -29.53
CA LYS A 371 3.97 17.69 -29.20
C LYS A 371 3.92 18.26 -27.78
N LYS A 372 2.77 18.77 -27.33
CA LYS A 372 2.59 19.33 -25.98
C LYS A 372 2.74 18.29 -24.87
N MET A 373 2.28 17.07 -25.12
CA MET A 373 2.39 15.97 -24.17
C MET A 373 3.84 15.51 -24.07
N ALA A 374 4.51 15.34 -25.22
CA ALA A 374 5.92 14.98 -25.28
C ALA A 374 6.81 16.00 -24.57
N LEU A 375 6.56 17.30 -24.78
CA LEU A 375 7.28 18.39 -24.11
C LEU A 375 7.24 18.27 -22.57
N GLU A 376 6.07 17.92 -22.01
CA GLU A 376 5.92 17.78 -20.56
C GLU A 376 6.54 16.48 -20.03
N LEU A 377 6.36 15.36 -20.75
CA LEU A 377 6.88 14.05 -20.35
C LEU A 377 8.41 14.01 -20.38
N PHE A 378 9.03 14.61 -21.39
CA PHE A 378 10.48 14.58 -21.61
C PHE A 378 11.21 15.81 -21.05
N LYS A 379 10.52 16.66 -20.27
CA LYS A 379 11.02 17.94 -19.77
C LYS A 379 12.43 17.89 -19.15
N PRO A 380 12.80 16.93 -18.26
CA PRO A 380 14.16 16.89 -17.71
C PRO A 380 15.23 16.52 -18.74
N PHE A 381 14.90 15.67 -19.71
CA PHE A 381 15.83 15.26 -20.77
C PHE A 381 16.14 16.44 -21.70
N ILE A 382 15.11 17.25 -22.01
CA ILE A 382 15.27 18.49 -22.79
C ILE A 382 16.17 19.48 -22.05
N TYR A 383 15.99 19.65 -20.73
CA TYR A 383 16.86 20.53 -19.94
C TYR A 383 18.32 20.09 -19.98
N SER A 384 18.57 18.80 -19.83
CA SER A 384 19.92 18.23 -19.90
C SER A 384 20.58 18.47 -21.26
N LYS A 385 19.85 18.27 -22.36
CA LYS A 385 20.36 18.50 -23.73
C LYS A 385 20.58 19.97 -24.06
N LEU A 386 19.68 20.86 -23.64
CA LEU A 386 19.84 22.31 -23.82
C LEU A 386 21.09 22.86 -23.10
N GLU A 387 21.39 22.32 -21.92
CA GLU A 387 22.59 22.66 -21.15
C GLU A 387 23.85 22.10 -21.83
N LEU A 388 23.80 20.84 -22.28
CA LEU A 388 24.91 20.17 -22.95
C LEU A 388 25.32 20.87 -24.25
N TYR A 389 24.37 21.37 -25.04
CA TYR A 389 24.65 22.13 -26.26
C TYR A 389 25.00 23.61 -26.01
N GLY A 390 25.02 24.05 -24.75
CA GLY A 390 25.33 25.45 -24.40
C GLY A 390 24.26 26.46 -24.80
N MET A 391 23.09 26.00 -25.27
CA MET A 391 21.95 26.86 -25.60
C MET A 391 21.34 27.50 -24.35
N ALA A 392 21.42 26.80 -23.21
CA ALA A 392 21.04 27.31 -21.91
C ALA A 392 22.20 27.20 -20.91
N THR A 393 22.57 28.30 -20.27
CA THR A 393 23.65 28.32 -19.26
C THR A 393 23.22 27.78 -17.90
N THR A 394 21.92 27.73 -17.61
CA THR A 394 21.38 27.23 -16.34
C THR A 394 20.04 26.53 -16.57
N ILE A 395 19.68 25.60 -15.67
CA ILE A 395 18.35 24.93 -15.68
C ILE A 395 17.20 25.95 -15.66
N LYS A 396 17.36 27.09 -14.98
CA LYS A 396 16.33 28.15 -14.97
C LYS A 396 16.18 28.82 -16.34
N ALA A 397 17.27 29.02 -17.07
CA ALA A 397 17.23 29.54 -18.44
C ALA A 397 16.58 28.52 -19.38
N ALA A 398 16.95 27.23 -19.29
CA ALA A 398 16.34 26.15 -20.05
C ALA A 398 14.82 26.06 -19.79
N LYS A 399 14.40 26.17 -18.51
CA LYS A 399 12.98 26.23 -18.14
C LYS A 399 12.24 27.38 -18.81
N ARG A 400 12.82 28.59 -18.82
CA ARG A 400 12.24 29.77 -19.49
C ARG A 400 12.18 29.61 -21.01
N MET A 401 13.16 28.94 -21.63
CA MET A 401 13.14 28.66 -23.07
C MET A 401 12.01 27.69 -23.42
N LEU A 402 11.82 26.65 -22.62
CA LEU A 402 10.75 25.67 -22.78
C LEU A 402 9.37 26.29 -22.55
N GLU A 403 9.19 27.12 -21.52
CA GLU A 403 7.93 27.85 -21.27
C GLU A 403 7.56 28.82 -22.40
N LYS A 404 8.55 29.30 -23.16
CA LYS A 404 8.35 30.16 -24.33
C LYS A 404 8.21 29.39 -25.64
N GLU A 405 8.26 28.04 -25.60
CA GLU A 405 8.14 27.16 -26.76
C GLU A 405 9.04 27.59 -27.94
N ARG A 406 10.29 27.97 -27.66
CA ARG A 406 11.20 28.45 -28.71
C ARG A 406 11.51 27.35 -29.75
N PRO A 407 11.78 27.71 -31.02
CA PRO A 407 12.08 26.76 -32.09
C PRO A 407 13.13 25.70 -31.74
N GLU A 408 14.22 26.10 -31.07
CA GLU A 408 15.35 25.21 -30.76
C GLU A 408 14.94 24.07 -29.81
N VAL A 409 13.86 24.24 -29.05
CA VAL A 409 13.33 23.21 -28.13
C VAL A 409 12.70 22.06 -28.92
N TRP A 410 12.09 22.33 -30.08
CA TRP A 410 11.45 21.31 -30.90
C TRP A 410 12.49 20.40 -31.57
N ASP A 411 13.60 20.96 -32.04
CA ASP A 411 14.71 20.20 -32.61
C ASP A 411 15.33 19.25 -31.58
N ILE A 412 15.54 19.75 -30.35
CA ILE A 412 16.05 18.93 -29.24
C ILE A 412 15.03 17.88 -28.81
N LEU A 413 13.74 18.22 -28.81
CA LEU A 413 12.69 17.26 -28.46
C LEU A 413 12.68 16.08 -29.44
N GLU A 414 12.82 16.34 -30.74
CA GLU A 414 12.90 15.30 -31.75
C GLU A 414 14.12 14.40 -31.55
N GLU A 415 15.26 14.98 -31.20
CA GLU A 415 16.48 14.22 -30.88
C GLU A 415 16.30 13.35 -29.62
N VAL A 416 15.69 13.89 -28.55
CA VAL A 416 15.47 13.18 -27.28
C VAL A 416 14.50 12.01 -27.45
N ILE A 417 13.50 12.16 -28.31
CA ILE A 417 12.48 11.14 -28.56
C ILE A 417 13.00 10.01 -29.45
N ARG A 418 13.99 10.30 -30.30
CA ARG A 418 14.58 9.32 -31.19
C ARG A 418 15.16 8.16 -30.39
N GLU A 419 14.75 6.95 -30.76
CA GLU A 419 15.11 5.71 -30.07
C GLU A 419 14.69 5.60 -28.58
N HIS A 420 13.83 6.49 -28.09
CA HIS A 420 13.28 6.44 -26.73
C HIS A 420 11.84 5.90 -26.75
N PRO A 421 11.63 4.58 -26.53
CA PRO A 421 10.29 4.00 -26.60
C PRO A 421 9.40 4.50 -25.46
N VAL A 422 8.11 4.59 -25.71
CA VAL A 422 7.07 4.89 -24.71
C VAL A 422 6.13 3.71 -24.56
N MET A 423 5.60 3.52 -23.36
CA MET A 423 4.59 2.48 -23.10
C MET A 423 3.19 3.08 -23.20
N LEU A 424 2.34 2.46 -24.01
CA LEU A 424 0.91 2.74 -24.07
C LEU A 424 0.14 1.70 -23.27
N ASN A 425 -0.82 2.14 -22.47
CA ASN A 425 -1.68 1.30 -21.65
C ASN A 425 -3.15 1.74 -21.76
N ARG A 426 -4.05 0.78 -21.97
CA ARG A 426 -5.50 1.00 -21.92
C ARG A 426 -6.11 0.35 -20.67
N ALA A 427 -6.98 1.10 -20.00
CA ALA A 427 -7.79 0.55 -18.90
C ALA A 427 -9.12 0.03 -19.46
N PRO A 428 -9.60 -1.16 -19.02
CA PRO A 428 -8.98 -2.09 -18.08
C PRO A 428 -7.89 -2.98 -18.72
N THR A 429 -6.77 -3.19 -18.01
CA THR A 429 -5.69 -4.09 -18.46
C THR A 429 -6.00 -5.54 -18.06
N LEU A 430 -6.50 -6.34 -18.99
CA LEU A 430 -6.91 -7.73 -18.73
C LEU A 430 -5.79 -8.76 -18.89
N HIS A 431 -4.83 -8.48 -19.77
CA HIS A 431 -3.71 -9.35 -20.08
C HIS A 431 -2.47 -8.52 -20.43
N ARG A 432 -1.30 -9.16 -20.55
CA ARG A 432 -0.02 -8.46 -20.81
C ARG A 432 -0.03 -7.57 -22.06
N LEU A 433 -0.77 -7.94 -23.12
CA LEU A 433 -0.87 -7.14 -24.36
C LEU A 433 -1.63 -5.81 -24.18
N GLY A 434 -2.25 -5.57 -23.02
CA GLY A 434 -2.87 -4.28 -22.71
C GLY A 434 -1.85 -3.20 -22.36
N ILE A 435 -0.55 -3.56 -22.31
CA ILE A 435 0.58 -2.63 -22.23
C ILE A 435 1.58 -3.03 -23.31
N GLN A 436 1.87 -2.13 -24.24
CA GLN A 436 2.89 -2.33 -25.27
C GLN A 436 3.74 -1.09 -25.44
N ALA A 437 4.92 -1.28 -26.02
CA ALA A 437 5.85 -0.21 -26.30
C ALA A 437 5.85 0.17 -27.78
N PHE A 438 6.04 1.47 -28.01
CA PHE A 438 6.09 2.07 -29.34
C PHE A 438 7.15 3.17 -29.38
N GLU A 439 7.70 3.42 -30.56
CA GLU A 439 8.52 4.59 -30.81
C GLU A 439 7.63 5.80 -31.07
N PRO A 440 7.83 6.93 -30.36
CA PRO A 440 6.96 8.10 -30.53
C PRO A 440 7.31 8.85 -31.81
N VAL A 441 6.30 9.14 -32.61
CA VAL A 441 6.36 10.09 -33.73
C VAL A 441 5.66 11.37 -33.29
N LEU A 442 6.32 12.51 -33.41
CA LEU A 442 5.73 13.79 -33.02
C LEU A 442 4.60 14.17 -33.98
N ILE A 443 3.41 14.40 -33.42
CA ILE A 443 2.23 14.82 -34.18
C ILE A 443 1.67 16.14 -33.67
N GLU A 444 1.01 16.86 -34.57
CA GLU A 444 0.20 18.02 -34.23
C GLU A 444 -1.13 17.61 -33.57
N GLY A 445 -1.69 18.50 -32.75
CA GLY A 445 -2.93 18.25 -32.03
C GLY A 445 -2.73 17.73 -30.61
N LYS A 446 -3.75 17.04 -30.08
CA LYS A 446 -3.80 16.60 -28.67
C LYS A 446 -4.13 15.11 -28.49
N ALA A 447 -4.56 14.43 -29.55
CA ALA A 447 -4.95 13.02 -29.49
C ALA A 447 -3.75 12.12 -29.84
N ILE A 448 -3.66 10.95 -29.21
CA ILE A 448 -2.62 9.95 -29.49
C ILE A 448 -3.04 9.18 -30.74
N GLN A 449 -2.14 9.02 -31.71
CA GLN A 449 -2.42 8.15 -32.86
C GLN A 449 -1.95 6.73 -32.57
N LEU A 450 -2.83 5.76 -32.82
CA LEU A 450 -2.55 4.33 -32.64
C LEU A 450 -2.68 3.59 -33.97
N HIS A 451 -1.80 2.62 -34.17
CA HIS A 451 -1.83 1.75 -35.34
C HIS A 451 -3.09 0.84 -35.31
N PRO A 452 -3.88 0.72 -36.39
CA PRO A 452 -5.13 -0.05 -36.39
C PRO A 452 -4.98 -1.52 -35.96
N LEU A 453 -3.92 -2.21 -36.40
CA LEU A 453 -3.70 -3.64 -36.08
C LEU A 453 -3.46 -3.93 -34.59
N VAL A 454 -3.06 -2.94 -33.79
CA VAL A 454 -2.88 -3.17 -32.33
C VAL A 454 -4.15 -2.92 -31.54
N CYS A 455 -5.19 -2.33 -32.13
CA CYS A 455 -6.47 -2.07 -31.46
C CYS A 455 -7.11 -3.34 -30.92
N ALA A 456 -7.01 -4.46 -31.65
CA ALA A 456 -7.47 -5.77 -31.19
C ALA A 456 -6.78 -6.23 -29.90
N ALA A 457 -5.46 -5.98 -29.79
CA ALA A 457 -4.69 -6.31 -28.59
C ALA A 457 -5.08 -5.42 -27.40
N PHE A 458 -5.35 -4.13 -27.61
CA PHE A 458 -5.82 -3.25 -26.53
C PHE A 458 -7.32 -3.37 -26.24
N ASN A 459 -8.05 -4.13 -27.06
CA ASN A 459 -9.51 -4.13 -27.12
C ASN A 459 -10.08 -2.71 -27.22
N ALA A 460 -9.43 -1.86 -28.02
CA ALA A 460 -9.69 -0.44 -28.13
C ALA A 460 -10.48 -0.12 -29.40
N ASP A 461 -11.34 0.88 -29.31
CA ASP A 461 -12.02 1.52 -30.43
C ASP A 461 -11.73 3.03 -30.42
N PHE A 462 -12.27 3.75 -31.41
CA PHE A 462 -11.99 5.19 -31.60
C PHE A 462 -13.22 6.06 -31.29
N ASP A 463 -14.06 5.65 -30.33
CA ASP A 463 -15.31 6.33 -29.97
C ASP A 463 -15.16 7.38 -28.83
N GLY A 464 -13.92 7.58 -28.34
CA GLY A 464 -13.62 8.43 -27.19
C GLY A 464 -12.72 7.76 -26.14
N ASP A 465 -12.34 6.50 -26.38
CA ASP A 465 -11.35 5.76 -25.63
C ASP A 465 -10.08 6.56 -25.35
N GLN A 466 -9.50 6.34 -24.17
CA GLN A 466 -8.29 7.03 -23.71
C GLN A 466 -7.20 6.05 -23.32
N MET A 467 -5.96 6.36 -23.70
CA MET A 467 -4.79 5.58 -23.31
C MET A 467 -3.83 6.41 -22.47
N ALA A 468 -3.19 5.74 -21.51
CA ALA A 468 -2.11 6.30 -20.71
C ALA A 468 -0.77 6.03 -21.39
N VAL A 469 0.10 7.04 -21.37
CA VAL A 469 1.49 6.99 -21.85
C VAL A 469 2.40 7.00 -20.63
N HIS A 470 3.43 6.16 -20.63
CA HIS A 470 4.48 6.13 -19.61
C HIS A 470 5.86 6.16 -20.25
N VAL A 471 6.78 6.95 -19.69
CA VAL A 471 8.16 7.05 -20.19
C VAL A 471 9.11 6.18 -19.35
N PRO A 472 9.79 5.17 -19.93
CA PRO A 472 10.85 4.45 -19.24
C PRO A 472 12.06 5.37 -19.03
N LEU A 473 12.51 5.51 -17.78
CA LEU A 473 13.56 6.48 -17.43
C LEU A 473 14.96 5.87 -17.44
N SER A 474 15.16 4.71 -16.79
CA SER A 474 16.47 4.07 -16.74
C SER A 474 16.81 3.37 -18.06
N LEU A 475 18.10 3.22 -18.35
CA LEU A 475 18.56 2.54 -19.56
C LEU A 475 18.11 1.08 -19.59
N GLU A 476 18.13 0.41 -18.43
CA GLU A 476 17.65 -0.98 -18.32
C GLU A 476 16.16 -1.06 -18.65
N ALA A 477 15.34 -0.11 -18.16
CA ALA A 477 13.92 -0.07 -18.46
C ALA A 477 13.67 0.23 -19.95
N GLN A 478 14.44 1.14 -20.57
CA GLN A 478 14.33 1.43 -22.00
C GLN A 478 14.67 0.21 -22.85
N LEU A 479 15.74 -0.52 -22.49
CA LEU A 479 16.14 -1.76 -23.16
C LEU A 479 15.12 -2.89 -22.95
N GLU A 480 14.62 -3.08 -21.73
CA GLU A 480 13.59 -4.07 -21.41
C GLU A 480 12.33 -3.81 -22.25
N VAL A 481 11.88 -2.56 -22.30
CA VAL A 481 10.73 -2.12 -23.07
C VAL A 481 10.95 -2.36 -24.57
N ARG A 482 12.13 -2.04 -25.10
CA ARG A 482 12.47 -2.25 -26.51
C ARG A 482 12.58 -3.74 -26.89
N VAL A 483 13.16 -4.56 -26.03
CA VAL A 483 13.42 -5.99 -26.31
C VAL A 483 12.20 -6.86 -26.04
N LEU A 484 11.39 -6.57 -25.00
CA LEU A 484 10.29 -7.44 -24.59
C LEU A 484 8.91 -6.86 -24.90
N MET A 485 8.74 -5.54 -24.78
CA MET A 485 7.42 -4.91 -24.81
C MET A 485 7.07 -4.26 -26.16
N MET A 486 8.03 -4.13 -27.09
CA MET A 486 7.79 -3.57 -28.42
C MET A 486 6.64 -4.29 -29.13
N SER A 487 5.76 -3.54 -29.79
CA SER A 487 4.58 -4.10 -30.47
C SER A 487 4.94 -5.18 -31.50
N THR A 488 6.09 -5.05 -32.18
CA THR A 488 6.61 -6.02 -33.16
C THR A 488 6.95 -7.38 -32.56
N ASN A 489 7.23 -7.45 -31.25
CA ASN A 489 7.54 -8.70 -30.58
C ASN A 489 6.27 -9.43 -30.13
N ASN A 490 5.15 -8.71 -30.07
CA ASN A 490 3.89 -9.16 -29.49
C ASN A 490 2.83 -9.46 -30.56
N ILE A 491 3.22 -10.28 -31.55
CA ILE A 491 2.39 -10.68 -32.71
C ILE A 491 1.42 -11.81 -32.38
N LEU A 492 1.81 -12.71 -31.47
CA LEU A 492 1.03 -13.90 -31.11
C LEU A 492 0.35 -13.71 -29.75
N SER A 493 -0.89 -14.20 -29.66
CA SER A 493 -1.60 -14.27 -28.40
C SER A 493 -0.93 -15.27 -27.45
N PRO A 494 -0.65 -14.88 -26.19
CA PRO A 494 -0.01 -15.76 -25.21
C PRO A 494 -0.88 -16.96 -24.81
N SER A 495 -2.20 -16.88 -25.01
CA SER A 495 -3.15 -17.91 -24.55
C SER A 495 -3.28 -19.10 -25.50
N ASN A 496 -3.15 -18.87 -26.82
CA ASN A 496 -3.44 -19.88 -27.84
C ASN A 496 -2.43 -19.92 -29.00
N GLY A 497 -1.42 -19.03 -29.02
CA GLY A 497 -0.41 -18.97 -30.07
C GLY A 497 -0.92 -18.49 -31.43
N LYS A 498 -2.19 -18.06 -31.55
CA LYS A 498 -2.71 -17.49 -32.79
C LYS A 498 -2.26 -16.03 -32.94
N PRO A 499 -2.05 -15.53 -34.17
CA PRO A 499 -1.76 -14.11 -34.38
C PRO A 499 -2.88 -13.21 -33.82
N ILE A 500 -2.50 -12.16 -33.11
CA ILE A 500 -3.44 -11.15 -32.57
C ILE A 500 -3.54 -9.93 -33.48
N ILE A 501 -2.50 -9.64 -34.27
CA ILE A 501 -2.42 -8.50 -35.19
C ILE A 501 -3.11 -8.77 -36.54
N VAL A 502 -4.25 -9.46 -36.51
CA VAL A 502 -5.01 -9.79 -37.72
C VAL A 502 -5.72 -8.52 -38.22
N PRO A 503 -5.71 -8.24 -39.53
CA PRO A 503 -6.51 -7.16 -40.10
C PRO A 503 -7.99 -7.28 -39.71
N SER A 504 -8.62 -6.15 -39.41
CA SER A 504 -10.02 -6.08 -39.01
C SER A 504 -10.85 -5.25 -39.98
N GLN A 505 -12.14 -5.57 -40.08
CA GLN A 505 -13.17 -4.75 -40.75
C GLN A 505 -12.74 -4.28 -42.15
N ASP A 506 -12.49 -2.98 -42.31
CA ASP A 506 -12.23 -2.32 -43.59
C ASP A 506 -11.06 -2.91 -44.37
N ILE A 507 -9.99 -3.32 -43.68
CA ILE A 507 -8.82 -3.93 -44.34
C ILE A 507 -9.22 -5.28 -44.95
N VAL A 508 -10.01 -6.07 -44.23
CA VAL A 508 -10.50 -7.37 -44.71
C VAL A 508 -11.48 -7.17 -45.85
N LEU A 509 -12.37 -6.17 -45.78
CA LEU A 509 -13.30 -5.85 -46.85
C LEU A 509 -12.58 -5.39 -48.12
N GLY A 510 -11.55 -4.55 -47.99
CA GLY A 510 -10.73 -4.10 -49.11
C GLY A 510 -9.99 -5.25 -49.78
N LEU A 511 -9.33 -6.11 -48.99
CA LEU A 511 -8.67 -7.32 -49.52
C LEU A 511 -9.68 -8.27 -50.17
N TYR A 512 -10.82 -8.50 -49.52
CA TYR A 512 -11.89 -9.35 -50.05
C TYR A 512 -12.35 -8.83 -51.41
N TYR A 513 -12.70 -7.54 -51.49
CA TYR A 513 -13.11 -6.88 -52.72
C TYR A 513 -12.06 -7.05 -53.82
N LEU A 514 -10.79 -6.74 -53.54
CA LEU A 514 -9.68 -6.90 -54.49
C LEU A 514 -9.50 -8.34 -55.00
N THR A 515 -9.87 -9.34 -54.19
CA THR A 515 -9.76 -10.76 -54.55
C THR A 515 -11.03 -11.36 -55.18
N MET A 516 -12.10 -10.59 -55.32
CA MET A 516 -13.31 -11.06 -56.02
C MET A 516 -13.06 -11.17 -57.51
N ASP A 517 -13.63 -12.20 -58.13
CA ASP A 517 -13.69 -12.37 -59.57
C ASP A 517 -15.09 -12.04 -60.11
N ARG A 518 -15.14 -11.59 -61.37
CA ARG A 518 -16.38 -11.32 -62.08
C ARG A 518 -16.35 -11.99 -63.45
N GLU A 519 -17.42 -12.70 -63.77
CA GLU A 519 -17.64 -13.29 -65.09
C GLU A 519 -18.07 -12.20 -66.09
N ASP A 520 -17.70 -12.39 -67.36
CA ASP A 520 -18.02 -11.49 -68.47
C ASP A 520 -17.41 -10.08 -68.32
N ALA A 521 -16.21 -10.01 -67.75
CA ALA A 521 -15.47 -8.76 -67.59
C ALA A 521 -14.61 -8.45 -68.85
N PRO A 522 -14.40 -7.17 -69.19
CA PRO A 522 -13.55 -6.80 -70.32
C PRO A 522 -12.13 -7.30 -70.10
N GLY A 523 -11.53 -7.86 -71.17
CA GLY A 523 -10.18 -8.44 -71.15
C GLY A 523 -10.09 -9.81 -70.46
N GLU A 524 -11.22 -10.51 -70.26
CA GLU A 524 -11.23 -11.87 -69.72
C GLU A 524 -10.41 -12.84 -70.58
N GLY A 525 -9.52 -13.59 -69.93
CA GLY A 525 -8.64 -14.57 -70.57
C GLY A 525 -7.35 -14.00 -71.19
N MET A 526 -7.12 -12.68 -71.10
CA MET A 526 -5.86 -12.06 -71.53
C MET A 526 -4.67 -12.58 -70.73
N ALA A 527 -3.51 -12.65 -71.39
CA ALA A 527 -2.27 -13.14 -70.80
C ALA A 527 -1.27 -12.01 -70.59
N PHE A 528 -0.69 -11.92 -69.39
CA PHE A 528 0.26 -10.87 -68.99
C PHE A 528 1.58 -11.47 -68.50
N VAL A 529 2.68 -10.76 -68.78
CA VAL A 529 4.05 -11.20 -68.49
C VAL A 529 4.49 -10.80 -67.09
N ASP A 530 4.13 -9.59 -66.63
CA ASP A 530 4.53 -9.06 -65.33
C ASP A 530 3.44 -8.18 -64.68
N VAL A 531 3.68 -7.78 -63.43
CA VAL A 531 2.76 -6.91 -62.68
C VAL A 531 2.68 -5.51 -63.29
N GLY A 532 3.74 -5.05 -63.96
CA GLY A 532 3.76 -3.74 -64.63
C GLY A 532 2.78 -3.68 -65.80
N GLU A 533 2.73 -4.72 -66.63
CA GLU A 533 1.80 -4.85 -67.75
C GLU A 533 0.35 -4.95 -67.27
N ILE A 534 0.11 -5.66 -66.16
CA ILE A 534 -1.21 -5.74 -65.51
C ILE A 534 -1.64 -4.36 -65.02
N GLN A 535 -0.75 -3.60 -64.36
CA GLN A 535 -1.06 -2.24 -63.91
C GLN A 535 -1.36 -1.31 -65.09
N HIS A 536 -0.57 -1.39 -66.16
CA HIS A 536 -0.83 -0.60 -67.36
C HIS A 536 -2.19 -0.93 -68.00
N ALA A 537 -2.55 -2.22 -68.05
CA ALA A 537 -3.83 -2.66 -68.58
C ALA A 537 -5.02 -2.23 -67.70
N LEU A 538 -4.84 -2.18 -66.38
CA LEU A 538 -5.83 -1.61 -65.44
C LEU A 538 -5.99 -0.10 -65.66
N ASP A 539 -4.87 0.63 -65.76
CA ASP A 539 -4.87 2.08 -65.97
C ASP A 539 -5.50 2.45 -67.32
N ALA A 540 -5.26 1.65 -68.37
CA ALA A 540 -5.87 1.77 -69.69
C ALA A 540 -7.33 1.30 -69.73
N SER A 541 -7.88 0.79 -68.62
CA SER A 541 -9.23 0.21 -68.53
C SER A 541 -9.48 -0.95 -69.51
N ALA A 542 -8.42 -1.63 -69.96
CA ALA A 542 -8.50 -2.81 -70.82
C ALA A 542 -8.92 -4.06 -70.04
N VAL A 543 -8.56 -4.11 -68.76
CA VAL A 543 -9.02 -5.08 -67.75
C VAL A 543 -9.55 -4.33 -66.54
N THR A 544 -10.43 -4.97 -65.77
CA THR A 544 -10.91 -4.45 -64.48
C THR A 544 -10.25 -5.20 -63.33
N LEU A 545 -10.37 -4.69 -62.10
CA LEU A 545 -9.83 -5.33 -60.88
C LEU A 545 -10.28 -6.79 -60.70
N HIS A 546 -11.48 -7.14 -61.20
CA HIS A 546 -12.08 -8.47 -61.04
C HIS A 546 -12.04 -9.31 -62.32
N THR A 547 -11.36 -8.84 -63.37
CA THR A 547 -11.23 -9.58 -64.63
C THR A 547 -10.35 -10.82 -64.43
N LYS A 548 -10.82 -12.00 -64.88
CA LYS A 548 -10.01 -13.23 -64.88
C LYS A 548 -8.92 -13.15 -65.93
N ILE A 549 -7.66 -13.14 -65.51
CA ILE A 549 -6.48 -13.03 -66.37
C ILE A 549 -5.52 -14.21 -66.17
N LYS A 550 -4.62 -14.44 -67.12
CA LYS A 550 -3.50 -15.38 -66.99
C LYS A 550 -2.21 -14.59 -66.83
N ALA A 551 -1.63 -14.57 -65.64
CA ALA A 551 -0.37 -13.89 -65.41
C ALA A 551 0.74 -14.90 -65.14
N ARG A 552 1.94 -14.62 -65.65
CA ARG A 552 3.15 -15.35 -65.26
C ARG A 552 3.50 -14.98 -63.82
N TYR A 553 3.58 -15.97 -62.93
CA TYR A 553 3.91 -15.74 -61.52
C TYR A 553 5.18 -16.49 -61.12
N HIS A 554 6.19 -15.72 -60.72
CA HIS A 554 7.43 -16.29 -60.18
C HIS A 554 7.23 -16.62 -58.70
N THR A 555 7.26 -17.91 -58.37
CA THR A 555 7.13 -18.43 -57.01
C THR A 555 8.32 -19.32 -56.64
N VAL A 556 8.34 -19.86 -55.42
CA VAL A 556 9.32 -20.85 -54.98
C VAL A 556 8.64 -22.18 -54.70
N ASP A 557 9.28 -23.29 -55.08
CA ASP A 557 8.80 -24.63 -54.76
C ASP A 557 9.00 -24.98 -53.27
N LYS A 558 8.49 -26.15 -52.85
CA LYS A 558 8.66 -26.67 -51.47
C LYS A 558 10.14 -26.87 -51.06
N LYS A 559 11.08 -26.77 -52.00
CA LYS A 559 12.53 -26.87 -51.79
C LYS A 559 13.23 -25.51 -51.95
N ASN A 560 12.49 -24.39 -51.92
CA ASN A 560 12.96 -23.02 -52.13
C ASN A 560 13.66 -22.79 -53.48
N LYS A 561 13.37 -23.59 -54.52
CA LYS A 561 13.86 -23.33 -55.87
C LYS A 561 12.89 -22.40 -56.61
N PRO A 562 13.39 -21.41 -57.37
CA PRO A 562 12.53 -20.53 -58.15
C PRO A 562 11.82 -21.31 -59.26
N VAL A 563 10.50 -21.20 -59.32
CA VAL A 563 9.62 -21.80 -60.32
C VAL A 563 8.73 -20.71 -60.88
N THR A 564 8.50 -20.74 -62.19
CA THR A 564 7.58 -19.82 -62.86
C THR A 564 6.31 -20.58 -63.20
N LEU A 565 5.17 -20.12 -62.69
CA LEU A 565 3.84 -20.66 -62.94
C LEU A 565 3.09 -19.83 -63.99
#